data_AF-A0A5B0N1C7-F1
#
_entry.id   AF-A0A5B0N1C7-F1
#
_cell.length_a   1.000
_cell.length_b   1.000
_cell.length_c   1.000
_cell.angle_alpha   90.00
_cell.angle_beta   90.00
_cell.angle_gamma   90.00
#
_symmetry.space_group_name_H-M   'P 1'
#
loop_
_entity.id
_entity.type
_entity.pdbx_description
1 polymer ?
#
loop_
_entity_poly.entity_id
_entity_poly.type
_entity_poly.pdbx_seq_one_letter_code
_entity_poly.pdbx_strand_id
1 'polypeptide(L)'
;MGFTITTPMFLFILFLLAALVSANWDPSTGYLHNHRPSPAWLKKFKPSVSTTGIQVSECSINTRLHYPNVQLFAWFEVNHVWDGNHGCPYGTCHAYVVNPTSAEMVPSFTDGHSFFWHNIGGLRGNGVKPISNPKNGGYGYEDSLSGKFVDGPANTRSMQPGHDAKYPGFDKKKLHLWTPAQVDSFKGTDQSQKHPKCGRPCENNKDPGSSSGAYGGYKPASGSAYKPPKGWQPGKGDACFKNGNQSTPKSEESNQRQSSPTTNANKPKGNNSKSSSAPKHRKRALRNIGI
;
A
#
# COMPACT_ATOMS: atom_id res chain seq x y z
N MET A 1 -11.18 9.64 61.20
CA MET A 1 -10.90 10.73 60.24
C MET A 1 -10.65 10.07 58.90
N GLY A 2 -11.59 10.23 57.97
CA GLY A 2 -11.57 9.57 56.66
C GLY A 2 -10.61 10.28 55.71
N PHE A 3 -9.76 9.52 55.02
CA PHE A 3 -8.92 10.04 53.95
C PHE A 3 -9.78 10.34 52.73
N THR A 4 -10.09 11.61 52.51
CA THR A 4 -10.66 12.11 51.25
C THR A 4 -9.57 12.08 50.18
N ILE A 5 -9.66 11.12 49.27
CA ILE A 5 -8.87 11.09 48.04
C ILE A 5 -9.35 12.26 47.17
N THR A 6 -8.53 13.32 47.09
CA THR A 6 -8.82 14.46 46.23
C THR A 6 -8.83 14.03 44.76
N THR A 7 -9.82 14.51 44.03
CA THR A 7 -10.22 14.06 42.69
C THR A 7 -9.38 14.57 41.49
N PRO A 8 -8.25 15.34 41.57
CA PRO A 8 -7.59 15.77 40.34
C PRO A 8 -6.57 14.76 39.79
N MET A 9 -6.17 13.73 40.55
CA MET A 9 -5.12 12.80 40.12
C MET A 9 -5.63 11.67 39.21
N PHE A 10 -6.92 11.32 39.30
CA PHE A 10 -7.53 10.27 38.48
C PHE A 10 -7.88 10.76 37.06
N LEU A 11 -8.12 12.06 36.88
CA LEU A 11 -8.40 12.68 35.58
C LEU A 11 -7.15 12.91 34.71
N PHE A 12 -5.96 13.07 35.32
CA PHE A 12 -4.71 13.19 34.56
C PHE A 12 -4.23 11.86 33.95
N ILE A 13 -4.55 10.73 34.59
CA ILE A 13 -4.17 9.40 34.08
C ILE A 13 -5.12 8.94 32.96
N LEU A 14 -6.38 9.38 32.97
CA LEU A 14 -7.34 9.06 31.89
C LEU A 14 -7.04 9.80 30.56
N PHE A 15 -6.39 10.96 30.59
CA PHE A 15 -6.01 11.68 29.37
C PHE A 15 -4.80 11.07 28.63
N LEU A 16 -4.00 10.24 29.30
CA LEU A 16 -2.91 9.48 28.67
C LEU A 16 -3.37 8.19 27.99
N LEU A 17 -4.62 7.77 28.21
CA LEU A 17 -5.22 6.53 27.66
C LEU A 17 -5.97 6.75 26.34
N ALA A 18 -6.04 7.99 25.84
CA ALA A 18 -6.82 8.36 24.65
C ALA A 18 -6.03 8.36 23.33
N ALA A 19 -4.89 7.67 23.26
CA ALA A 19 -4.26 7.32 21.98
C ALA A 19 -4.76 5.94 21.51
N LEU A 20 -6.09 5.78 21.46
CA LEU A 20 -6.75 4.60 20.92
C LEU A 20 -6.77 4.72 19.39
N VAL A 21 -5.96 3.90 18.75
CA VAL A 21 -5.89 3.65 17.29
C VAL A 21 -5.63 4.89 16.43
N SER A 22 -4.38 5.34 16.44
CA SER A 22 -3.83 6.12 15.32
C SER A 22 -2.73 5.29 14.68
N ALA A 23 -2.81 5.06 13.38
CA ALA A 23 -1.66 4.54 12.66
C ALA A 23 -0.54 5.60 12.75
N ASN A 24 0.59 5.30 13.39
CA ASN A 24 1.66 6.28 13.52
C ASN A 24 2.42 6.35 12.20
N TRP A 25 2.67 7.57 11.70
CA TRP A 25 3.49 7.79 10.52
C TRP A 25 4.96 7.50 10.85
N ASP A 26 5.31 6.23 10.72
CA ASP A 26 6.61 5.64 10.99
C ASP A 26 6.93 4.67 9.85
N PRO A 27 7.55 5.18 8.77
CA PRO A 27 7.75 4.40 7.55
C PRO A 27 8.65 3.19 7.77
N SER A 28 8.32 2.09 7.09
CA SER A 28 9.14 0.89 7.10
C SER A 28 10.56 1.19 6.61
N THR A 29 11.52 0.58 7.27
CA THR A 29 12.95 0.72 6.95
C THR A 29 13.41 -0.20 5.83
N GLY A 30 12.67 -1.29 5.58
CA GLY A 30 12.93 -2.21 4.49
C GLY A 30 11.65 -2.75 3.87
N TYR A 31 11.76 -3.27 2.65
CA TYR A 31 10.64 -3.81 1.88
C TYR A 31 11.05 -5.03 1.04
N LEU A 32 10.07 -5.85 0.70
CA LEU A 32 10.14 -6.85 -0.36
C LEU A 32 8.82 -6.83 -1.13
N HIS A 33 8.85 -6.31 -2.36
CA HIS A 33 7.70 -6.43 -3.25
C HIS A 33 7.57 -7.85 -3.78
N ASN A 34 6.33 -8.26 -4.08
CA ASN A 34 6.03 -9.54 -4.71
C ASN A 34 6.50 -10.74 -3.88
N HIS A 35 6.58 -10.58 -2.56
CA HIS A 35 6.95 -11.62 -1.62
C HIS A 35 6.07 -11.52 -0.38
N ARG A 36 5.80 -12.69 0.20
CA ARG A 36 5.06 -12.84 1.44
C ARG A 36 5.69 -13.93 2.31
N PRO A 37 5.34 -14.02 3.60
CA PRO A 37 5.75 -15.16 4.42
C PRO A 37 5.18 -16.48 3.88
N SER A 38 5.96 -17.55 4.07
CA SER A 38 5.57 -18.90 3.68
C SER A 38 4.28 -19.33 4.40
N PRO A 39 3.49 -20.25 3.81
CA PRO A 39 2.31 -20.82 4.49
C PRO A 39 2.63 -21.41 5.87
N ALA A 40 3.81 -22.02 6.03
CA ALA A 40 4.26 -22.57 7.32
C ALA A 40 4.46 -21.45 8.37
N TRP A 41 5.08 -20.33 7.98
CA TRP A 41 5.26 -19.17 8.85
C TRP A 41 3.90 -18.57 9.24
N LEU A 42 2.98 -18.39 8.29
CA LEU A 42 1.63 -17.85 8.53
C LEU A 42 0.74 -18.76 9.39
N LYS A 43 0.99 -20.07 9.34
CA LYS A 43 0.33 -21.03 10.24
C LYS A 43 0.85 -20.87 11.67
N LYS A 44 2.17 -20.67 11.83
CA LYS A 44 2.86 -20.55 13.11
C LYS A 44 2.61 -19.22 13.81
N PHE A 45 2.63 -18.11 13.07
CA PHE A 45 2.52 -16.76 13.61
C PHE A 45 1.24 -16.09 13.14
N LYS A 46 0.43 -15.62 14.10
CA LYS A 46 -0.79 -14.86 13.82
C LYS A 46 -0.49 -13.37 13.85
N PRO A 47 -1.11 -12.57 12.96
CA PRO A 47 -0.96 -11.13 13.00
C PRO A 47 -1.54 -10.59 14.30
N SER A 48 -0.84 -9.62 14.90
CA SER A 48 -1.34 -8.90 16.06
C SER A 48 -2.53 -8.00 15.68
N VAL A 49 -2.48 -7.41 14.49
CA VAL A 49 -3.55 -6.59 13.91
C VAL A 49 -3.64 -6.87 12.41
N SER A 50 -4.87 -6.88 11.87
CA SER A 50 -5.11 -6.89 10.42
C SER A 50 -6.02 -5.73 10.04
N THR A 51 -5.58 -4.89 9.12
CA THR A 51 -6.32 -3.70 8.65
C THR A 51 -6.65 -3.85 7.18
N THR A 52 -7.94 -3.87 6.84
CA THR A 52 -8.44 -4.13 5.48
C THR A 52 -8.83 -2.84 4.75
N GLY A 53 -8.80 -2.86 3.43
CA GLY A 53 -9.31 -1.76 2.59
C GLY A 53 -8.39 -0.54 2.54
N ILE A 54 -7.11 -0.71 2.89
CA ILE A 54 -6.09 0.34 2.89
C ILE A 54 -5.12 0.15 1.73
N GLN A 55 -4.44 1.23 1.33
CA GLN A 55 -3.40 1.16 0.31
C GLN A 55 -2.17 0.42 0.80
N VAL A 56 -1.41 -0.18 -0.12
CA VAL A 56 -0.09 -0.72 0.17
C VAL A 56 0.85 0.35 0.74
N SER A 57 0.69 1.59 0.28
CA SER A 57 1.43 2.75 0.80
C SER A 57 1.12 3.00 2.27
N GLU A 58 -0.16 2.92 2.67
CA GLU A 58 -0.57 3.08 4.06
C GLU A 58 -0.02 1.95 4.94
N CYS A 59 0.05 0.71 4.44
CA CYS A 59 0.64 -0.42 5.18
C CYS A 59 2.15 -0.25 5.40
N SER A 60 2.85 0.32 4.43
CA SER A 60 4.30 0.51 4.48
C SER A 60 4.73 1.76 5.24
N ILE A 61 3.97 2.84 5.13
CA ILE A 61 4.34 4.15 5.70
C ILE A 61 3.93 4.29 7.17
N ASN A 62 2.94 3.51 7.62
CA ASN A 62 2.42 3.62 8.98
C ASN A 62 2.57 2.32 9.76
N THR A 63 2.87 2.45 11.04
CA THR A 63 2.77 1.32 11.98
C THR A 63 1.30 1.11 12.37
N ARG A 64 0.93 -0.14 12.62
CA ARG A 64 -0.42 -0.56 13.00
C ARG A 64 -0.49 -1.09 14.43
N LEU A 65 0.67 -1.32 15.04
CA LEU A 65 0.79 -1.71 16.44
C LEU A 65 1.13 -0.49 17.28
N HIS A 66 0.68 -0.49 18.52
CA HIS A 66 0.93 0.53 19.52
C HIS A 66 1.57 -0.09 20.75
N TYR A 67 2.19 0.74 21.59
CA TYR A 67 2.73 0.32 22.89
C TYR A 67 1.74 -0.57 23.65
N PRO A 68 2.16 -1.73 24.18
CA PRO A 68 3.54 -2.19 24.34
C PRO A 68 4.13 -2.98 23.16
N ASN A 69 3.37 -3.13 22.07
CA ASN A 69 3.77 -3.96 20.93
C ASN A 69 4.64 -3.16 19.95
N VAL A 70 5.85 -3.65 19.71
CA VAL A 70 6.76 -3.12 18.68
C VAL A 70 6.46 -3.80 17.35
N GLN A 71 6.19 -3.02 16.30
CA GLN A 71 5.98 -3.58 14.97
C GLN A 71 7.33 -3.91 14.35
N LEU A 72 7.54 -5.19 14.04
CA LEU A 72 8.76 -5.63 13.35
C LEU A 72 8.52 -5.85 11.86
N PHE A 73 7.31 -6.28 11.52
CA PHE A 73 6.99 -6.77 10.20
C PHE A 73 5.53 -6.53 9.84
N ALA A 74 5.27 -6.29 8.56
CA ALA A 74 3.94 -6.36 8.00
C ALA A 74 3.95 -7.07 6.65
N TRP A 75 2.93 -7.88 6.38
CA TRP A 75 2.62 -8.40 5.06
C TRP A 75 1.32 -7.78 4.57
N PHE A 76 1.36 -7.18 3.38
CA PHE A 76 0.22 -6.70 2.64
C PHE A 76 -0.29 -7.75 1.65
N GLU A 77 -1.51 -8.22 1.87
CA GLU A 77 -2.27 -9.08 0.95
C GLU A 77 -3.11 -8.21 0.01
N VAL A 78 -2.84 -8.29 -1.29
CA VAL A 78 -3.53 -7.46 -2.29
C VAL A 78 -4.95 -7.97 -2.53
N ASN A 79 -5.92 -7.04 -2.58
CA ASN A 79 -7.28 -7.33 -3.02
C ASN A 79 -7.53 -6.69 -4.40
N HIS A 80 -7.47 -7.53 -5.42
CA HIS A 80 -7.56 -7.12 -6.83
C HIS A 80 -8.93 -6.54 -7.26
N VAL A 81 -9.97 -6.57 -6.41
CA VAL A 81 -11.25 -5.92 -6.72
C VAL A 81 -11.13 -4.39 -6.80
N TRP A 82 -10.03 -3.82 -6.32
CA TRP A 82 -9.77 -2.38 -6.25
C TRP A 82 -8.59 -1.91 -7.11
N ASP A 83 -8.10 -2.75 -8.02
CA ASP A 83 -6.93 -2.41 -8.85
C ASP A 83 -7.13 -1.17 -9.74
N GLY A 84 -8.38 -0.78 -10.03
CA GLY A 84 -8.70 0.41 -10.81
C GLY A 84 -8.85 1.70 -9.98
N ASN A 85 -8.64 1.64 -8.66
CA ASN A 85 -8.79 2.81 -7.79
C ASN A 85 -7.49 3.62 -7.71
N HIS A 86 -7.61 4.94 -7.57
CA HIS A 86 -6.47 5.80 -7.30
C HIS A 86 -5.71 5.35 -6.04
N GLY A 87 -4.38 5.26 -6.12
CA GLY A 87 -3.55 4.89 -4.97
C GLY A 87 -3.40 3.40 -4.74
N CYS A 88 -4.02 2.55 -5.56
CA CYS A 88 -3.87 1.10 -5.51
C CYS A 88 -2.38 0.67 -5.53
N PRO A 89 -2.05 -0.57 -5.16
CA PRO A 89 -2.93 -1.63 -4.67
C PRO A 89 -3.62 -1.34 -3.33
N TYR A 90 -4.86 -1.81 -3.19
CA TYR A 90 -5.59 -1.87 -1.91
C TYR A 90 -5.68 -3.32 -1.44
N GLY A 91 -5.83 -3.52 -0.14
CA GLY A 91 -5.75 -4.86 0.43
C GLY A 91 -5.81 -4.89 1.94
N THR A 92 -5.23 -5.93 2.51
CA THR A 92 -5.15 -6.16 3.96
C THR A 92 -3.70 -6.08 4.41
N CYS A 93 -3.42 -5.23 5.39
CA CYS A 93 -2.13 -5.17 6.07
C CYS A 93 -2.18 -6.02 7.34
N HIS A 94 -1.34 -7.05 7.40
CA HIS A 94 -1.19 -7.93 8.55
C HIS A 94 0.09 -7.53 9.30
N ALA A 95 -0.04 -6.97 10.50
CA ALA A 95 1.07 -6.47 11.30
C ALA A 95 1.49 -7.47 12.39
N TYR A 96 2.79 -7.58 12.63
CA TYR A 96 3.38 -8.59 13.50
C TYR A 96 4.47 -8.00 14.41
N VAL A 97 4.55 -8.54 15.63
CA VAL A 97 5.63 -8.32 16.59
C VAL A 97 6.84 -9.24 16.37
N VAL A 98 6.80 -10.06 15.31
CA VAL A 98 7.85 -11.01 14.90
C VAL A 98 8.06 -10.89 13.40
N ASN A 99 9.29 -11.06 12.93
CA ASN A 99 9.61 -11.02 11.51
C ASN A 99 10.04 -12.40 10.99
N PRO A 100 9.77 -12.70 9.70
CA PRO A 100 10.33 -13.87 9.03
C PRO A 100 11.83 -13.70 8.79
N THR A 101 12.54 -14.83 8.75
CA THR A 101 13.88 -14.94 8.17
C THR A 101 13.78 -14.86 6.64
N SER A 102 14.91 -14.60 5.97
CA SER A 102 14.94 -14.54 4.50
C SER A 102 14.47 -15.85 3.85
N ALA A 103 14.78 -16.99 4.45
CA ALA A 103 14.40 -18.31 3.93
C ALA A 103 12.89 -18.60 4.05
N GLU A 104 12.18 -17.86 4.91
CA GLU A 104 10.74 -18.01 5.12
C GLU A 104 9.91 -17.12 4.18
N MET A 105 10.56 -16.33 3.33
CA MET A 105 9.88 -15.50 2.32
C MET A 105 9.73 -16.25 1.01
N VAL A 106 8.51 -16.23 0.45
CA VAL A 106 8.18 -16.90 -0.81
C VAL A 106 7.66 -15.91 -1.85
N PRO A 107 7.91 -16.17 -3.14
CA PRO A 107 7.33 -15.42 -4.25
C PRO A 107 5.80 -15.31 -4.19
N SER A 108 5.28 -14.12 -4.45
CA SER A 108 3.85 -13.77 -4.46
C SER A 108 3.61 -12.62 -5.43
N PHE A 109 3.91 -12.85 -6.71
CA PHE A 109 3.90 -11.80 -7.73
C PHE A 109 2.52 -11.13 -7.84
N THR A 110 2.49 -9.80 -7.69
CA THR A 110 1.29 -8.94 -7.69
C THR A 110 0.28 -9.17 -6.54
N ASP A 111 0.37 -10.28 -5.80
CA ASP A 111 -0.58 -10.62 -4.74
C ASP A 111 -0.09 -10.24 -3.32
N GLY A 112 1.23 -10.07 -3.13
CA GLY A 112 1.80 -9.90 -1.78
C GLY A 112 3.04 -9.01 -1.73
N HIS A 113 3.08 -8.13 -0.73
CA HIS A 113 4.22 -7.24 -0.47
C HIS A 113 4.54 -7.23 1.03
N SER A 114 5.81 -7.14 1.38
CA SER A 114 6.26 -7.25 2.76
C SER A 114 7.11 -6.07 3.19
N PHE A 115 7.00 -5.64 4.44
CA PHE A 115 7.62 -4.45 4.99
C PHE A 115 8.25 -4.76 6.35
N PHE A 116 9.42 -4.16 6.61
CA PHE A 116 10.26 -4.43 7.77
C PHE A 116 10.62 -3.12 8.48
N TRP A 117 10.50 -3.12 9.79
CA TRP A 117 10.92 -2.00 10.63
C TRP A 117 12.28 -2.29 11.27
N HIS A 118 12.89 -1.28 11.89
CA HIS A 118 14.11 -1.43 12.67
C HIS A 118 15.37 -1.87 11.89
N ASN A 119 15.38 -1.77 10.55
CA ASN A 119 16.44 -2.25 9.66
C ASN A 119 16.73 -3.76 9.81
N ILE A 120 15.70 -4.58 10.06
CA ILE A 120 15.90 -6.03 10.32
C ILE A 120 15.85 -6.90 9.07
N GLY A 121 15.35 -6.40 7.95
CA GLY A 121 15.24 -7.18 6.71
C GLY A 121 14.76 -6.37 5.52
N GLY A 122 14.72 -7.02 4.36
CA GLY A 122 14.30 -6.42 3.10
C GLY A 122 15.30 -5.45 2.47
N LEU A 123 14.97 -4.99 1.27
CA LEU A 123 15.69 -3.93 0.56
C LEU A 123 15.45 -2.59 1.27
N ARG A 124 16.45 -1.71 1.30
CA ARG A 124 16.37 -0.43 2.03
C ARG A 124 15.24 0.47 1.54
N GLY A 125 14.50 1.07 2.48
CA GLY A 125 13.42 2.02 2.23
C GLY A 125 12.04 1.40 2.41
N ASN A 126 11.00 2.19 2.16
CA ASN A 126 9.62 1.75 2.32
C ASN A 126 9.06 1.06 1.05
N GLY A 127 9.72 1.21 -0.10
CA GLY A 127 9.32 0.55 -1.35
C GLY A 127 8.16 1.22 -2.09
N VAL A 128 7.40 2.10 -1.46
CA VAL A 128 6.14 2.63 -1.99
C VAL A 128 6.21 4.12 -2.34
N LYS A 129 5.26 4.60 -3.15
CA LYS A 129 4.99 6.03 -3.28
C LYS A 129 4.25 6.55 -2.02
N PRO A 130 4.16 7.87 -1.78
CA PRO A 130 3.33 8.43 -0.71
C PRO A 130 1.88 7.92 -0.77
N ILE A 131 1.16 8.02 0.36
CA ILE A 131 -0.27 7.67 0.40
C ILE A 131 -1.01 8.57 -0.59
N SER A 132 -1.92 8.00 -1.39
CA SER A 132 -2.68 8.75 -2.37
C SER A 132 -4.11 8.99 -1.91
N ASN A 133 -4.68 10.12 -2.28
CA ASN A 133 -6.09 10.39 -2.13
C ASN A 133 -6.89 9.45 -3.04
N PRO A 134 -7.84 8.67 -2.49
CA PRO A 134 -8.61 7.68 -3.26
C PRO A 134 -9.50 8.29 -4.36
N LYS A 135 -9.74 9.61 -4.33
CA LYS A 135 -10.62 10.29 -5.29
C LYS A 135 -9.89 10.76 -6.54
N ASN A 136 -8.63 11.16 -6.43
CA ASN A 136 -7.91 11.83 -7.52
C ASN A 136 -6.42 11.41 -7.63
N GLY A 137 -5.94 10.50 -6.78
CA GLY A 137 -4.56 10.01 -6.81
C GLY A 137 -3.50 11.03 -6.40
N GLY A 138 -3.89 12.20 -5.87
CA GLY A 138 -2.95 13.17 -5.33
C GLY A 138 -2.23 12.62 -4.10
N TYR A 139 -0.96 12.93 -3.92
CA TYR A 139 -0.23 12.53 -2.72
C TYR A 139 -0.73 13.26 -1.48
N GLY A 140 -0.63 12.56 -0.37
CA GLY A 140 -0.86 13.07 0.97
C GLY A 140 -0.13 12.22 2.00
N TYR A 141 -0.53 12.37 3.24
CA TYR A 141 0.04 11.68 4.40
C TYR A 141 -1.03 11.48 5.48
N GLU A 142 -0.81 10.53 6.38
CA GLU A 142 -1.59 10.42 7.61
C GLU A 142 -0.88 11.19 8.73
N ASP A 143 -1.60 12.07 9.40
CA ASP A 143 -1.07 12.78 10.55
C ASP A 143 -1.02 11.86 11.78
N SER A 144 0.18 11.64 12.35
CA SER A 144 0.39 10.68 13.46
C SER A 144 -0.47 10.96 14.69
N LEU A 145 -0.83 12.22 14.96
CA LEU A 145 -1.59 12.60 16.15
C LEU A 145 -3.08 12.31 15.98
N SER A 146 -3.62 12.54 14.78
CA SER A 146 -5.06 12.42 14.50
C SER A 146 -5.46 11.18 13.70
N GLY A 147 -4.50 10.49 13.09
CA GLY A 147 -4.74 9.39 12.14
C GLY A 147 -5.43 9.84 10.85
N LYS A 148 -5.60 11.15 10.62
CA LYS A 148 -6.34 11.68 9.47
C LYS A 148 -5.44 11.83 8.26
N PHE A 149 -5.95 11.41 7.11
CA PHE A 149 -5.33 11.71 5.83
C PHE A 149 -5.42 13.21 5.51
N VAL A 150 -4.31 13.77 5.05
CA VAL A 150 -4.16 15.17 4.64
C VAL A 150 -3.59 15.20 3.23
N ASP A 151 -4.29 15.88 2.31
CA ASP A 151 -3.81 16.13 0.95
C ASP A 151 -2.59 17.07 0.94
N GLY A 152 -1.65 16.81 0.03
CA GLY A 152 -0.55 17.71 -0.25
C GLY A 152 0.79 17.28 0.37
N PRO A 153 1.77 18.20 0.46
CA PRO A 153 3.09 17.89 0.96
C PRO A 153 3.03 17.39 2.40
N ALA A 154 3.77 16.33 2.65
CA ALA A 154 3.79 15.68 3.96
C ALA A 154 4.43 16.60 5.02
N ASN A 155 3.75 16.82 6.14
CA ASN A 155 4.31 17.60 7.26
C ASN A 155 5.26 16.72 8.09
N THR A 156 6.50 16.60 7.65
CA THR A 156 7.49 15.69 8.26
C THR A 156 7.79 15.95 9.74
N ARG A 157 7.34 17.09 10.31
CA ARG A 157 7.42 17.36 11.74
C ARG A 157 6.56 16.42 12.60
N SER A 158 5.48 15.85 12.05
CA SER A 158 4.65 14.87 12.76
C SER A 158 5.04 13.42 12.47
N MET A 159 6.02 13.18 11.59
CA MET A 159 6.57 11.85 11.35
C MET A 159 7.31 11.37 12.61
N GLN A 160 7.15 10.10 12.96
CA GLN A 160 7.74 9.50 14.15
C GLN A 160 8.62 8.29 13.81
N PRO A 161 9.78 8.47 13.13
CA PRO A 161 10.63 7.36 12.71
C PRO A 161 11.16 6.56 13.91
N GLY A 162 10.93 5.24 13.89
CA GLY A 162 11.37 4.31 14.93
C GLY A 162 10.87 4.70 16.32
N HIS A 163 9.64 5.20 16.42
CA HIS A 163 9.08 5.67 17.69
C HIS A 163 9.00 4.53 18.72
N ASP A 164 8.65 3.34 18.26
CA ASP A 164 8.55 2.09 19.02
C ASP A 164 9.93 1.58 19.49
N ALA A 165 11.03 2.05 18.88
CA ALA A 165 12.39 1.78 19.36
C ALA A 165 12.67 2.39 20.73
N LYS A 166 11.82 3.32 21.19
CA LYS A 166 11.92 3.99 22.50
C LYS A 166 11.06 3.32 23.57
N TYR A 167 10.33 2.26 23.24
CA TYR A 167 9.47 1.57 24.21
C TYR A 167 10.30 0.90 25.31
N PRO A 168 9.89 1.05 26.58
CA PRO A 168 10.53 0.35 27.69
C PRO A 168 10.65 -1.16 27.44
N GLY A 169 11.85 -1.71 27.63
CA GLY A 169 12.13 -3.14 27.47
C GLY A 169 12.40 -3.60 26.05
N PHE A 170 12.25 -2.75 25.03
CA PHE A 170 12.68 -3.07 23.68
C PHE A 170 14.21 -3.02 23.56
N ASP A 171 14.80 -4.10 23.06
CA ASP A 171 16.23 -4.18 22.79
C ASP A 171 16.47 -4.60 21.35
N LYS A 172 16.84 -3.63 20.53
CA LYS A 172 17.14 -3.82 19.11
C LYS A 172 18.26 -4.86 18.88
N LYS A 173 19.19 -5.04 19.83
CA LYS A 173 20.30 -5.99 19.70
C LYS A 173 19.85 -7.44 19.75
N LYS A 174 18.65 -7.71 20.27
CA LYS A 174 18.06 -9.06 20.33
C LYS A 174 17.30 -9.43 19.05
N LEU A 175 17.14 -8.49 18.12
CA LEU A 175 16.45 -8.77 16.87
C LEU A 175 17.33 -9.58 15.93
N HIS A 176 16.70 -10.47 15.17
CA HIS A 176 17.35 -11.16 14.08
C HIS A 176 17.42 -10.24 12.87
N LEU A 177 18.63 -9.79 12.54
CA LEU A 177 18.91 -8.97 11.36
C LEU A 177 19.32 -9.86 10.20
N TRP A 178 18.73 -9.63 9.03
CA TRP A 178 19.20 -10.27 7.81
C TRP A 178 20.60 -9.77 7.45
N THR A 179 21.45 -10.69 6.99
CA THR A 179 22.77 -10.36 6.49
C THR A 179 22.67 -9.64 5.14
N PRO A 180 23.71 -8.87 4.73
CA PRO A 180 23.74 -8.27 3.40
C PRO A 180 23.53 -9.28 2.27
N ALA A 181 24.12 -10.48 2.37
CA ALA A 181 23.95 -11.56 1.39
C ALA A 181 22.50 -12.05 1.31
N GLN A 182 21.79 -12.13 2.44
CA GLN A 182 20.37 -12.49 2.47
C GLN A 182 19.51 -11.41 1.80
N VAL A 183 19.77 -10.12 2.07
CA VAL A 183 19.09 -9.00 1.41
C VAL A 183 19.36 -9.00 -0.09
N ASP A 184 20.62 -9.20 -0.49
CA ASP A 184 21.05 -9.21 -1.88
C ASP A 184 20.43 -10.36 -2.69
N SER A 185 20.06 -11.46 -2.04
CA SER A 185 19.36 -12.58 -2.71
C SER A 185 17.99 -12.19 -3.29
N PHE A 186 17.40 -11.08 -2.83
CA PHE A 186 16.13 -10.55 -3.34
C PHE A 186 16.30 -9.44 -4.38
N LYS A 187 17.53 -9.00 -4.66
CA LYS A 187 17.77 -7.98 -5.69
C LYS A 187 17.45 -8.57 -7.06
N GLY A 188 16.49 -7.96 -7.74
CA GLY A 188 16.19 -8.25 -9.15
C GLY A 188 17.23 -7.65 -10.10
N THR A 189 17.10 -7.93 -11.39
CA THR A 189 17.90 -7.24 -12.42
C THR A 189 17.53 -5.76 -12.55
N ASP A 190 16.31 -5.40 -12.17
CA ASP A 190 15.84 -4.03 -12.06
C ASP A 190 15.81 -3.61 -10.58
N GLN A 191 16.64 -2.61 -10.25
CA GLN A 191 16.76 -2.03 -8.91
C GLN A 191 15.94 -0.75 -8.75
N SER A 192 15.21 -0.31 -9.79
CA SER A 192 14.38 0.88 -9.68
C SER A 192 13.23 0.64 -8.70
N GLN A 193 13.15 1.50 -7.68
CA GLN A 193 12.04 1.45 -6.72
C GLN A 193 10.76 1.92 -7.42
N LYS A 194 9.97 0.95 -7.87
CA LYS A 194 8.64 1.18 -8.44
C LYS A 194 7.59 0.84 -7.40
N HIS A 195 6.57 1.70 -7.30
CA HIS A 195 5.35 1.38 -6.56
C HIS A 195 4.76 0.05 -7.07
N PRO A 196 4.24 -0.83 -6.18
CA PRO A 196 3.57 -2.06 -6.58
C PRO A 196 2.54 -1.87 -7.70
N LYS A 197 2.48 -2.83 -8.62
CA LYS A 197 1.54 -2.83 -9.75
C LYS A 197 0.11 -3.06 -9.24
N CYS A 198 -0.85 -2.32 -9.78
CA CYS A 198 -2.27 -2.65 -9.63
C CYS A 198 -2.69 -3.54 -10.80
N GLY A 199 -3.08 -4.78 -10.52
CA GLY A 199 -3.41 -5.75 -11.56
C GLY A 199 -2.62 -7.05 -11.41
N ARG A 200 -3.21 -8.11 -11.94
CA ARG A 200 -2.67 -9.47 -11.92
C ARG A 200 -1.44 -9.62 -12.81
N PRO A 201 -0.68 -10.74 -12.75
CA PRO A 201 0.59 -10.90 -13.46
C PRO A 201 0.52 -10.56 -14.96
N CYS A 202 -0.49 -11.07 -15.67
CA CYS A 202 -0.67 -10.89 -17.11
C CYS A 202 -1.48 -9.65 -17.52
N GLU A 203 -1.90 -8.81 -16.58
CA GLU A 203 -2.73 -7.64 -16.88
C GLU A 203 -1.89 -6.37 -17.11
N ASN A 204 -2.49 -5.33 -17.67
CA ASN A 204 -1.92 -3.99 -17.61
C ASN A 204 -1.88 -3.48 -16.17
N ASN A 205 -1.04 -2.47 -15.89
CA ASN A 205 -1.15 -1.73 -14.63
C ASN A 205 -2.42 -0.86 -14.69
N LYS A 206 -3.35 -1.10 -13.77
CA LYS A 206 -4.67 -0.48 -13.69
C LYS A 206 -4.71 0.78 -12.81
N ASP A 207 -3.59 1.15 -12.17
CA ASP A 207 -3.50 2.41 -11.43
C ASP A 207 -3.87 3.58 -12.36
N PRO A 208 -4.87 4.40 -12.03
CA PRO A 208 -5.21 5.57 -12.85
C PRO A 208 -4.16 6.69 -12.78
N GLY A 209 -3.22 6.64 -11.84
CA GLY A 209 -2.29 7.73 -11.57
C GLY A 209 -2.95 8.91 -10.84
N SER A 210 -2.31 10.06 -10.85
CA SER A 210 -2.90 11.31 -10.34
C SER A 210 -3.73 12.01 -11.42
N SER A 211 -4.92 12.49 -11.07
CA SER A 211 -5.69 13.41 -11.89
C SER A 211 -4.94 14.72 -12.13
N SER A 212 -5.26 15.42 -13.22
CA SER A 212 -4.69 16.74 -13.51
C SER A 212 -4.91 17.71 -12.33
N GLY A 213 -3.85 18.42 -11.93
CA GLY A 213 -3.87 19.36 -10.82
C GLY A 213 -3.76 18.73 -9.42
N ALA A 214 -3.81 17.40 -9.29
CA ALA A 214 -3.58 16.74 -8.02
C ALA A 214 -2.09 16.78 -7.64
N TYR A 215 -1.79 16.99 -6.36
CA TYR A 215 -0.42 17.12 -5.86
C TYR A 215 0.40 15.83 -6.13
N GLY A 216 1.66 15.98 -6.55
CA GLY A 216 2.57 14.87 -6.81
C GLY A 216 2.58 14.34 -8.26
N GLY A 217 1.49 14.48 -9.01
CA GLY A 217 1.44 14.18 -10.45
C GLY A 217 1.90 12.77 -10.83
N TYR A 218 1.57 11.75 -10.02
CA TYR A 218 2.03 10.38 -10.19
C TYR A 218 1.60 9.79 -11.54
N LYS A 219 2.56 9.16 -12.22
CA LYS A 219 2.34 8.38 -13.44
C LYS A 219 2.76 6.94 -13.18
N PRO A 220 1.83 5.97 -13.29
CA PRO A 220 2.14 4.58 -13.06
C PRO A 220 3.03 4.01 -14.16
N ALA A 221 3.94 3.11 -13.78
CA ALA A 221 4.71 2.35 -14.76
C ALA A 221 3.79 1.38 -15.52
N SER A 222 4.13 1.09 -16.79
CA SER A 222 3.39 0.11 -17.58
C SER A 222 3.42 -1.28 -16.93
N GLY A 223 2.41 -2.11 -17.22
CA GLY A 223 2.36 -3.48 -16.69
C GLY A 223 3.58 -4.32 -17.09
N SER A 224 4.14 -4.08 -18.29
CA SER A 224 5.33 -4.76 -18.81
C SER A 224 6.63 -4.45 -18.06
N ALA A 225 6.65 -3.36 -17.28
CA ALA A 225 7.76 -2.94 -16.45
C ALA A 225 7.94 -3.78 -15.18
N TYR A 226 6.99 -4.66 -14.86
CA TYR A 226 7.01 -5.53 -13.70
C TYR A 226 7.34 -6.96 -14.12
N LYS A 227 8.32 -7.57 -13.43
CA LYS A 227 8.76 -8.95 -13.68
C LYS A 227 8.48 -9.81 -12.44
N PRO A 228 8.09 -11.08 -12.63
CA PRO A 228 7.98 -12.01 -11.52
C PRO A 228 9.32 -12.17 -10.79
N PRO A 229 9.32 -12.29 -9.46
CA PRO A 229 10.53 -12.59 -8.71
C PRO A 229 11.03 -14.01 -8.99
N LYS A 230 12.31 -14.25 -8.73
CA LYS A 230 12.94 -15.56 -8.90
C LYS A 230 12.18 -16.64 -8.11
N GLY A 231 11.93 -17.77 -8.77
CA GLY A 231 11.22 -18.91 -8.16
C GLY A 231 9.70 -18.79 -8.16
N TRP A 232 9.12 -17.67 -8.61
CA TRP A 232 7.68 -17.59 -8.85
C TRP A 232 7.28 -18.54 -9.99
N GLN A 233 6.10 -19.15 -9.86
CA GLN A 233 5.53 -20.05 -10.86
C GLN A 233 4.15 -19.54 -11.27
N PRO A 234 3.83 -19.50 -12.58
CA PRO A 234 2.53 -19.04 -13.06
C PRO A 234 1.38 -19.94 -12.62
N GLY A 235 0.29 -19.31 -12.17
CA GLY A 235 -0.96 -20.02 -11.88
C GLY A 235 -1.76 -20.31 -13.16
N LYS A 236 -2.90 -21.02 -13.00
CA LYS A 236 -3.81 -21.35 -14.12
C LYS A 236 -4.31 -20.11 -14.91
N GLY A 237 -4.36 -18.95 -14.27
CA GLY A 237 -4.77 -17.68 -14.88
C GLY A 237 -3.66 -16.92 -15.61
N ASP A 238 -2.39 -17.34 -15.47
CA ASP A 238 -1.22 -16.58 -15.91
C ASP A 238 -0.68 -17.06 -17.26
N ALA A 239 -1.58 -17.22 -18.23
CA ALA A 239 -1.29 -17.82 -19.54
C ALA A 239 -0.25 -17.04 -20.39
N CYS A 240 0.10 -15.81 -20.02
CA CYS A 240 1.14 -15.03 -20.70
C CYS A 240 2.58 -15.51 -20.39
N PHE A 241 2.76 -16.47 -19.47
CA PHE A 241 4.07 -17.04 -19.08
C PHE A 241 4.27 -18.49 -19.55
N LYS A 242 3.59 -18.94 -20.61
CA LYS A 242 3.57 -20.35 -21.05
C LYS A 242 4.94 -20.97 -21.39
N ASN A 243 6.01 -20.20 -21.58
CA ASN A 243 7.37 -20.69 -21.91
C ASN A 243 8.46 -19.96 -21.09
N GLY A 244 8.38 -19.99 -19.76
CA GLY A 244 9.35 -19.30 -18.91
C GLY A 244 9.18 -17.77 -18.92
N ASN A 245 10.05 -17.07 -18.19
CA ASN A 245 9.91 -15.68 -17.73
C ASN A 245 9.79 -14.56 -18.81
N GLN A 246 9.46 -14.88 -20.06
CA GLN A 246 9.20 -13.92 -21.12
C GLN A 246 7.69 -13.69 -21.31
N SER A 247 7.24 -12.52 -20.84
CA SER A 247 5.96 -11.95 -21.25
C SER A 247 5.97 -11.73 -22.76
N THR A 248 5.11 -12.41 -23.52
CA THR A 248 4.79 -12.00 -24.89
C THR A 248 3.90 -10.76 -24.81
N PRO A 249 4.28 -9.61 -25.41
CA PRO A 249 3.37 -8.49 -25.56
C PRO A 249 2.24 -8.95 -26.50
N LYS A 250 0.97 -8.90 -26.05
CA LYS A 250 -0.10 -8.74 -27.02
C LYS A 250 0.07 -7.35 -27.63
N SER A 251 0.41 -7.33 -28.91
CA SER A 251 0.48 -6.12 -29.72
C SER A 251 -0.77 -5.28 -29.52
N GLU A 252 -0.55 -3.99 -29.30
CA GLU A 252 -1.57 -2.94 -29.32
C GLU A 252 -2.31 -2.99 -30.65
N GLU A 253 -3.61 -3.28 -30.62
CA GLU A 253 -4.48 -2.90 -31.71
C GLU A 253 -4.87 -1.44 -31.48
N SER A 254 -4.07 -0.57 -32.06
CA SER A 254 -4.31 0.87 -32.18
C SER A 254 -5.55 1.10 -33.03
N ASN A 255 -6.72 1.23 -32.40
CA ASN A 255 -7.86 1.86 -33.06
C ASN A 255 -7.69 3.40 -33.03
N GLN A 256 -6.60 3.88 -33.65
CA GLN A 256 -6.54 5.24 -34.17
C GLN A 256 -7.14 5.21 -35.58
N ARG A 257 -8.45 5.42 -35.69
CA ARG A 257 -8.99 5.95 -36.94
C ARG A 257 -8.61 7.42 -37.01
N GLN A 258 -7.49 7.67 -37.71
CA GLN A 258 -7.27 8.93 -38.41
C GLN A 258 -8.44 9.16 -39.37
N SER A 259 -9.21 10.21 -39.13
CA SER A 259 -9.88 10.93 -40.21
C SER A 259 -9.57 12.41 -40.05
N SER A 260 -8.92 12.96 -41.07
CA SER A 260 -8.73 14.39 -41.31
C SER A 260 -8.80 14.58 -42.83
N PRO A 261 -9.06 15.79 -43.33
CA PRO A 261 -10.36 16.44 -43.31
C PRO A 261 -10.82 16.71 -44.76
N THR A 262 -12.12 16.73 -45.00
CA THR A 262 -12.66 17.33 -46.23
C THR A 262 -13.76 18.31 -45.91
N THR A 263 -13.48 19.55 -46.29
CA THR A 263 -14.36 20.72 -46.36
C THR A 263 -15.62 20.44 -47.16
N ASN A 264 -16.79 20.82 -46.62
CA ASN A 264 -17.63 21.86 -47.25
C ASN A 264 -18.82 22.24 -46.37
N ALA A 265 -19.10 23.53 -46.36
CA ALA A 265 -20.15 24.21 -45.62
C ALA A 265 -21.55 23.95 -46.21
N ASN A 266 -22.57 23.83 -45.34
CA ASN A 266 -23.77 24.69 -45.38
C ASN A 266 -24.74 24.42 -44.20
N LYS A 267 -25.48 25.48 -43.86
CA LYS A 267 -26.21 25.81 -42.62
C LYS A 267 -27.66 25.23 -42.61
N PRO A 268 -28.56 25.63 -41.68
CA PRO A 268 -29.01 24.92 -40.47
C PRO A 268 -30.50 24.47 -40.50
N LYS A 269 -30.95 23.64 -39.52
CA LYS A 269 -32.23 23.76 -38.77
C LYS A 269 -32.56 22.49 -37.98
N GLY A 270 -33.21 22.66 -36.82
CA GLY A 270 -34.26 21.74 -36.35
C GLY A 270 -34.06 21.09 -34.99
N ASN A 271 -34.77 21.61 -33.98
CA ASN A 271 -35.06 20.97 -32.70
C ASN A 271 -35.66 19.56 -32.87
N ASN A 272 -35.29 18.60 -32.03
CA ASN A 272 -36.25 17.99 -31.09
C ASN A 272 -35.61 17.01 -30.10
N SER A 273 -36.11 17.13 -28.88
CA SER A 273 -35.86 16.35 -27.68
C SER A 273 -36.12 14.85 -27.82
N LYS A 274 -35.31 14.02 -27.15
CA LYS A 274 -35.83 12.91 -26.32
C LYS A 274 -34.78 12.35 -25.36
N SER A 275 -35.18 12.38 -24.10
CA SER A 275 -34.60 11.79 -22.90
C SER A 275 -34.33 10.28 -23.03
N SER A 276 -33.18 9.81 -22.54
CA SER A 276 -33.07 8.47 -21.93
C SER A 276 -32.09 8.45 -20.74
N SER A 277 -32.71 8.28 -19.57
CA SER A 277 -32.25 7.61 -18.34
C SER A 277 -30.75 7.41 -18.08
N ALA A 278 -30.21 8.25 -17.20
CA ALA A 278 -28.98 8.00 -16.44
C ALA A 278 -29.21 6.93 -15.34
N PRO A 279 -28.26 6.01 -15.09
CA PRO A 279 -28.30 5.15 -13.91
C PRO A 279 -28.03 5.98 -12.65
N LYS A 280 -28.96 5.94 -11.69
CA LYS A 280 -28.81 6.52 -10.36
C LYS A 280 -27.58 5.95 -9.64
N HIS A 281 -26.49 6.72 -9.57
CA HIS A 281 -25.45 6.49 -8.58
C HIS A 281 -26.04 6.62 -7.19
N ARG A 282 -26.16 5.49 -6.50
CA ARG A 282 -26.55 5.42 -5.09
C ARG A 282 -25.45 6.11 -4.28
N LYS A 283 -25.66 7.37 -3.91
CA LYS A 283 -24.92 8.06 -2.85
C LYS A 283 -24.94 7.14 -1.61
N ARG A 284 -23.80 6.56 -1.24
CA ARG A 284 -23.62 6.06 0.12
C ARG A 284 -22.54 6.90 0.77
N ALA A 285 -22.99 7.63 1.78
CA ALA A 285 -22.19 8.46 2.65
C ALA A 285 -20.97 7.69 3.15
N LEU A 286 -19.82 8.37 3.12
CA LEU A 286 -18.68 8.11 3.98
C LEU A 286 -19.22 8.04 5.41
N ARG A 287 -19.46 6.83 5.92
CA ARG A 287 -19.66 6.61 7.34
C ARG A 287 -18.28 6.57 7.96
N ASN A 288 -18.11 7.40 8.98
CA ASN A 288 -17.13 7.22 10.04
C ASN A 288 -16.89 5.73 10.27
N ILE A 289 -15.69 5.27 9.92
CA ILE A 289 -15.14 4.07 10.50
C ILE A 289 -14.25 4.60 11.61
N GLY A 290 -14.84 4.74 12.80
CA GLY A 290 -14.06 4.47 13.99
C GLY A 290 -13.80 2.97 13.96
N ILE A 291 -12.53 2.63 13.79
CA ILE A 291 -11.80 1.47 14.32
C ILE A 291 -10.34 1.83 14.15
#